data_AF-A0A6I1FER9-F1
#
_entry.id   AF-A0A6I1FER9-F1
#
_cell.length_a   1.000
_cell.length_b   1.000
_cell.length_c   1.000
_cell.angle_alpha   90.00
_cell.angle_beta   90.00
_cell.angle_gamma   90.00
#
_symmetry.space_group_name_H-M   'P 1'
#
loop_
_entity.id
_entity.type
_entity.pdbx_description
1 polymer ?
#
loop_
_entity_poly.entity_id
_entity_poly.type
_entity_poly.pdbx_seq_one_letter_code
_entity_poly.pdbx_strand_id
1 'polypeptide(L)'
;MVSNDSNSVQEAGMYNMLSDYYKYINPELHVYYYHKHIQSLQHAFKKDTRLFSETDIQRQTEYGKIRVLHGSSSTPKVDIYINGMRIFKDITYKSMSNDFTLIAGMYQVDIYEAGKMVDSLCSQKVKVEANRYQTISFSKQSNSLKILSFVEDTTIPANETKLRFVHLASSQSVIDVAVKKGDIVFPKLSCKTASNFLGLYPMTVMLEIRNTETKEIIAELSPLTLEANKGYSAYILDSDKDSTSIELVIFSIH
;
A
#
# COMPACT_ATOMS: atom_id res chain seq x y z
N MET A 1 39.04 19.25 -7.85
CA MET A 1 38.08 18.27 -7.30
C MET A 1 37.09 17.94 -8.41
N VAL A 2 37.33 16.87 -9.14
CA VAL A 2 36.47 16.40 -10.24
C VAL A 2 35.34 15.61 -9.58
N SER A 3 34.12 16.14 -9.63
CA SER A 3 33.00 15.73 -8.79
C SER A 3 32.39 14.40 -9.24
N ASN A 4 31.91 13.65 -8.25
CA ASN A 4 31.36 12.29 -8.22
C ASN A 4 30.24 11.94 -9.24
N ASP A 5 29.89 12.88 -10.13
CA ASP A 5 28.72 12.82 -11.01
C ASP A 5 28.99 12.00 -12.28
N SER A 6 30.26 11.93 -12.71
CA SER A 6 30.67 11.05 -13.82
C SER A 6 30.51 9.57 -13.48
N ASN A 7 30.62 9.21 -12.20
CA ASN A 7 30.62 7.82 -11.77
C ASN A 7 29.21 7.21 -11.79
N SER A 8 28.18 7.93 -11.34
CA SER A 8 26.79 7.44 -11.30
C SER A 8 26.17 7.28 -12.70
N VAL A 9 26.50 8.18 -13.63
CA VAL A 9 26.06 8.07 -15.04
C VAL A 9 26.74 6.88 -15.74
N GLN A 10 28.03 6.65 -15.47
CA GLN A 10 28.76 5.49 -15.98
C GLN A 10 28.21 4.17 -15.42
N GLU A 11 27.94 4.11 -14.11
CA GLU A 11 27.29 2.97 -13.48
C GLU A 11 25.90 2.70 -14.08
N ALA A 12 25.09 3.74 -14.30
CA ALA A 12 23.79 3.60 -14.95
C ALA A 12 23.94 2.99 -16.35
N GLY A 13 24.91 3.44 -17.15
CA GLY A 13 25.20 2.87 -18.46
C GLY A 13 25.61 1.40 -18.40
N MET A 14 26.50 1.04 -17.48
CA MET A 14 26.94 -0.34 -17.26
C MET A 14 25.77 -1.26 -16.87
N TYR A 15 24.95 -0.82 -15.92
CA TYR A 15 23.79 -1.58 -15.47
C TYR A 15 22.71 -1.71 -16.55
N ASN A 16 22.56 -0.71 -17.43
CA ASN A 16 21.68 -0.85 -18.59
C ASN A 16 22.18 -1.94 -19.55
N MET A 17 23.49 -1.96 -19.86
CA MET A 17 24.07 -3.00 -20.72
C MET A 17 23.91 -4.39 -20.12
N LEU A 18 24.14 -4.54 -18.81
CA LEU A 18 23.96 -5.81 -18.11
C LEU A 18 22.49 -6.22 -18.10
N SER A 19 21.57 -5.28 -17.87
CA SER A 19 20.13 -5.51 -17.98
C SER A 19 19.77 -6.03 -19.38
N ASP A 20 20.19 -5.34 -20.44
CA ASP A 20 19.89 -5.73 -21.82
C ASP A 20 20.49 -7.10 -22.18
N TYR A 21 21.69 -7.40 -21.69
CA TYR A 21 22.33 -8.71 -21.86
C TYR A 21 21.48 -9.83 -21.25
N TYR A 22 20.98 -9.65 -20.02
CA TYR A 22 20.20 -10.68 -19.34
C TYR A 22 18.72 -10.74 -19.76
N LYS A 23 18.23 -9.77 -20.54
CA LYS A 23 16.81 -9.60 -20.92
C LYS A 23 16.12 -10.87 -21.40
N TYR A 24 16.83 -11.72 -22.14
CA TYR A 24 16.29 -12.98 -22.69
C TYR A 24 17.01 -14.23 -22.17
N ILE A 25 17.98 -14.07 -21.27
CA ILE A 25 18.86 -15.15 -20.80
C ILE A 25 18.54 -15.50 -19.35
N ASN A 26 18.35 -14.49 -18.50
CA ASN A 26 18.04 -14.67 -17.09
C ASN A 26 17.15 -13.51 -16.62
N PRO A 27 15.83 -13.72 -16.50
CA PRO A 27 14.89 -12.67 -16.10
C PRO A 27 15.20 -12.06 -14.72
N GLU A 28 15.72 -12.84 -13.77
CA GLU A 28 16.07 -12.34 -12.44
C GLU A 28 17.26 -11.39 -12.50
N LEU A 29 18.29 -11.73 -13.26
CA LEU A 29 19.45 -10.85 -13.46
C LEU A 29 19.10 -9.63 -14.30
N HIS A 30 18.21 -9.77 -15.29
CA HIS A 30 17.68 -8.64 -16.04
C HIS A 30 17.05 -7.61 -15.10
N VAL A 31 16.10 -8.04 -14.25
CA VAL A 31 15.43 -7.16 -13.29
C VAL A 31 16.40 -6.58 -12.27
N TYR A 32 17.37 -7.38 -11.78
CA TYR A 32 18.39 -6.93 -10.84
C TYR A 32 19.24 -5.78 -11.41
N TYR A 33 19.78 -5.96 -12.62
CA TYR A 33 20.60 -4.93 -13.27
C TYR A 33 19.77 -3.75 -13.75
N TYR A 34 18.52 -3.99 -14.17
CA TYR A 34 17.59 -2.91 -14.48
C TYR A 34 17.32 -2.03 -13.26
N HIS A 35 17.12 -2.64 -12.09
CA HIS A 35 16.94 -1.89 -10.85
C HIS A 35 18.20 -1.09 -10.47
N LYS A 36 19.39 -1.69 -10.61
CA LYS A 36 20.66 -0.97 -10.41
C LYS A 36 20.81 0.21 -11.37
N HIS A 37 20.41 0.05 -12.63
CA HIS A 37 20.37 1.14 -13.61
C HIS A 37 19.48 2.29 -13.14
N ILE A 38 18.23 1.99 -12.73
CA ILE A 38 17.30 3.01 -12.23
C ILE A 38 17.82 3.68 -10.95
N GLN A 39 18.44 2.95 -10.02
CA GLN A 39 19.04 3.53 -8.82
C GLN A 39 20.19 4.48 -9.15
N SER A 40 21.07 4.11 -10.08
CA SER A 40 22.18 4.97 -10.51
C SER A 40 21.67 6.20 -11.27
N LEU A 41 20.62 6.06 -12.10
CA LEU A 41 19.95 7.21 -12.73
C LEU A 41 19.31 8.13 -11.69
N GLN A 42 18.56 7.58 -10.72
CA GLN A 42 17.99 8.38 -9.63
C GLN A 42 19.08 9.11 -8.84
N HIS A 43 20.23 8.48 -8.61
CA HIS A 43 21.36 9.11 -7.94
C HIS A 43 21.96 10.26 -8.76
N ALA A 44 22.08 10.09 -10.09
CA ALA A 44 22.52 11.13 -11.01
C ALA A 44 21.52 12.30 -11.08
N PHE A 45 20.23 12.00 -11.26
CA PHE A 45 19.17 13.01 -11.46
C PHE A 45 18.70 13.70 -10.18
N LYS A 46 18.95 13.14 -8.99
CA LYS A 46 18.65 13.81 -7.71
C LYS A 46 19.46 15.09 -7.50
N LYS A 47 20.52 15.32 -8.30
CA LYS A 47 21.33 16.55 -8.26
C LYS A 47 21.10 17.51 -9.44
N ASP A 48 20.66 17.03 -10.60
CA ASP A 48 20.41 17.86 -11.80
C ASP A 48 18.91 18.03 -12.07
N THR A 49 18.26 18.90 -11.28
CA THR A 49 16.90 19.37 -11.54
C THR A 49 16.90 20.43 -12.63
N ARG A 50 17.28 20.09 -13.88
CA ARG A 50 17.09 20.92 -15.10
C ARG A 50 17.52 20.09 -16.31
N LEU A 51 16.56 19.46 -16.99
CA LEU A 51 16.52 19.12 -18.43
C LEU A 51 15.52 17.95 -18.63
N PHE A 52 14.23 18.25 -18.54
CA PHE A 52 13.16 17.33 -18.92
C PHE A 52 13.03 17.37 -20.45
N SER A 53 13.33 16.28 -21.15
CA SER A 53 13.14 16.15 -22.61
C SER A 53 12.33 14.91 -22.90
N GLU A 54 11.03 15.11 -23.19
CA GLU A 54 10.03 14.31 -23.95
C GLU A 54 9.94 12.76 -23.82
N THR A 55 10.95 12.04 -23.34
CA THR A 55 10.97 10.59 -23.11
C THR A 55 10.41 10.19 -21.74
N ASP A 56 10.35 11.10 -20.77
CA ASP A 56 9.86 10.80 -19.42
C ASP A 56 8.33 10.69 -19.33
N ILE A 57 7.59 11.33 -20.24
CA ILE A 57 6.11 11.29 -20.26
C ILE A 57 5.62 9.90 -20.70
N GLN A 58 6.36 9.18 -21.54
CA GLN A 58 6.02 7.81 -21.95
C GLN A 58 6.34 6.76 -20.88
N ARG A 59 7.39 6.96 -20.06
CA ARG A 59 7.72 6.02 -18.98
C ARG A 59 6.71 6.04 -17.83
N GLN A 60 6.08 7.17 -17.51
CA GLN A 60 5.03 7.21 -16.48
C GLN A 60 3.86 6.26 -16.78
N THR A 61 3.54 6.00 -18.05
CA THR A 61 2.45 5.08 -18.44
C THR A 61 2.76 3.58 -18.25
N GLU A 62 3.95 3.23 -17.77
CA GLU A 62 4.36 1.83 -17.60
C GLU A 62 4.47 1.39 -16.14
N TYR A 63 4.47 2.30 -15.14
CA TYR A 63 4.75 1.93 -13.74
C TYR A 63 3.54 2.13 -12.83
N GLY A 64 3.42 1.27 -11.83
CA GLY A 64 2.55 1.43 -10.67
C GLY A 64 3.35 1.56 -9.38
N LYS A 65 2.72 2.14 -8.36
CA LYS A 65 3.28 2.31 -7.02
C LYS A 65 2.49 1.45 -6.06
N ILE A 66 3.19 0.64 -5.26
CA ILE A 66 2.57 -0.19 -4.23
C ILE A 66 3.13 0.14 -2.85
N ARG A 67 2.33 -0.11 -1.82
CA ARG A 67 2.78 -0.23 -0.42
C ARG A 67 2.02 -1.37 0.23
N VAL A 68 2.49 -1.84 1.38
CA VAL A 68 1.84 -2.94 2.11
C VAL A 68 1.43 -2.52 3.51
N LEU A 69 0.16 -2.79 3.85
CA LEU A 69 -0.36 -2.75 5.21
C LEU A 69 -0.48 -4.17 5.78
N HIS A 70 0.10 -4.40 6.96
CA HIS A 70 -0.14 -5.62 7.71
C HIS A 70 -1.51 -5.59 8.42
N GLY A 71 -2.52 -6.13 7.74
CA GLY A 71 -3.93 -6.08 8.17
C GLY A 71 -4.40 -7.26 9.01
N SER A 72 -3.55 -8.26 9.31
CA SER A 72 -3.94 -9.42 10.14
C SER A 72 -3.37 -9.30 11.55
N SER A 73 -4.23 -9.34 12.58
CA SER A 73 -3.77 -9.45 13.98
C SER A 73 -3.29 -10.86 14.34
N SER A 74 -3.71 -11.86 13.55
CA SER A 74 -3.46 -13.28 13.80
C SER A 74 -2.17 -13.83 13.17
N THR A 75 -1.35 -12.97 12.55
CA THR A 75 -0.04 -13.35 11.99
C THR A 75 1.08 -12.61 12.72
N PRO A 76 2.24 -13.26 12.94
CA PRO A 76 3.43 -12.58 13.45
C PRO A 76 3.94 -11.56 12.42
N LYS A 77 5.05 -10.89 12.74
CA LYS A 77 5.75 -10.03 11.77
C LYS A 77 6.06 -10.83 10.49
N VAL A 78 5.97 -10.17 9.34
CA VAL A 78 6.14 -10.83 8.04
C VAL A 78 7.23 -10.19 7.18
N ASP A 79 7.84 -11.03 6.35
CA ASP A 79 8.62 -10.63 5.19
C ASP A 79 7.75 -10.84 3.93
N ILE A 80 7.84 -9.91 2.98
CA ILE A 80 7.04 -9.93 1.76
C ILE A 80 7.96 -10.01 0.56
N TYR A 81 7.69 -11.00 -0.27
CA TYR A 81 8.44 -11.32 -1.46
C TYR A 81 7.60 -11.01 -2.69
N ILE A 82 8.23 -10.44 -3.71
CA ILE A 82 7.62 -10.18 -5.00
C ILE A 82 8.48 -10.88 -6.05
N ASN A 83 7.90 -11.84 -6.77
CA ASN A 83 8.60 -12.72 -7.70
C ASN A 83 9.86 -13.35 -7.08
N GLY A 84 9.75 -13.87 -5.85
CA GLY A 84 10.86 -14.52 -5.14
C GLY A 84 11.91 -13.58 -4.53
N MET A 85 11.83 -12.27 -4.75
CA MET A 85 12.72 -11.29 -4.12
C MET A 85 12.07 -10.68 -2.88
N ARG A 86 12.77 -10.67 -1.73
CA ARG A 86 12.27 -10.00 -0.52
C ARG A 86 12.29 -8.48 -0.72
N ILE A 87 11.11 -7.88 -0.77
CA ILE A 87 10.93 -6.43 -0.96
C ILE A 87 10.72 -5.73 0.38
N PHE A 88 9.87 -6.29 1.24
CA PHE A 88 9.57 -5.73 2.55
C PHE A 88 9.98 -6.71 3.65
N LYS A 89 10.56 -6.19 4.72
CA LYS A 89 11.12 -7.01 5.82
C LYS A 89 10.54 -6.54 7.15
N ASP A 90 10.31 -7.49 8.05
CA ASP A 90 9.91 -7.25 9.45
C ASP A 90 8.66 -6.35 9.58
N ILE A 91 7.71 -6.45 8.65
CA ILE A 91 6.49 -5.66 8.68
C ILE A 91 5.62 -6.15 9.84
N THR A 92 5.27 -5.25 10.76
CA THR A 92 4.51 -5.58 11.97
C THR A 92 3.02 -5.30 11.79
N TYR A 93 2.18 -5.96 12.58
CA TYR A 93 0.74 -5.65 12.65
C TYR A 93 0.49 -4.14 12.78
N LYS A 94 -0.48 -3.63 12.00
CA LYS A 94 -0.86 -2.20 11.89
C LYS A 94 0.16 -1.27 11.26
N SER A 95 1.33 -1.77 10.84
CA SER A 95 2.32 -0.94 10.14
C SER A 95 2.09 -0.94 8.63
N MET A 96 2.42 0.20 8.04
CA MET A 96 2.50 0.38 6.59
C MET A 96 3.96 0.39 6.18
N SER A 97 4.29 -0.31 5.10
CA SER A 97 5.62 -0.27 4.51
C SER A 97 5.89 1.07 3.83
N ASN A 98 7.15 1.29 3.47
CA ASN A 98 7.49 2.30 2.47
C ASN A 98 6.86 1.94 1.12
N ASP A 99 6.77 2.93 0.24
CA ASP A 99 6.34 2.72 -1.12
C ASP A 99 7.40 2.02 -1.97
N PHE A 100 6.94 1.27 -2.95
CA PHE A 100 7.76 0.56 -3.91
C PHE A 100 7.17 0.71 -5.32
N THR A 101 7.99 1.11 -6.28
CA THR A 101 7.57 1.32 -7.67
C THR A 101 7.93 0.10 -8.50
N LEU A 102 6.96 -0.41 -9.27
CA LEU A 102 7.09 -1.57 -10.13
C LEU A 102 6.54 -1.24 -11.51
N ILE A 103 7.02 -1.94 -12.53
CA ILE A 103 6.38 -1.91 -13.85
C ILE A 103 4.95 -2.49 -13.68
N ALA A 104 4.00 -2.01 -14.47
CA ALA A 104 2.66 -2.55 -14.50
C ALA A 104 2.70 -3.99 -15.01
N GLY A 105 2.01 -4.90 -14.31
CA GLY A 105 2.10 -6.31 -14.62
C GLY A 105 1.51 -7.20 -13.54
N MET A 106 1.60 -8.50 -13.76
CA MET A 106 1.19 -9.52 -12.79
C MET A 106 2.43 -9.98 -12.02
N TYR A 107 2.37 -9.85 -10.70
CA TYR A 107 3.44 -10.24 -9.80
C TYR A 107 2.98 -11.34 -8.86
N GLN A 108 3.84 -12.33 -8.63
CA GLN A 108 3.66 -13.30 -7.56
C GLN A 108 4.05 -12.62 -6.25
N VAL A 109 3.13 -12.55 -5.29
CA VAL A 109 3.38 -12.00 -3.96
C VAL A 109 3.29 -13.13 -2.94
N ASP A 110 4.38 -13.35 -2.23
CA ASP A 110 4.49 -14.37 -1.19
C ASP A 110 4.77 -13.70 0.16
N ILE A 111 4.04 -14.13 1.19
CA ILE A 111 4.14 -13.61 2.55
C ILE A 111 4.67 -14.73 3.43
N TYR A 112 5.78 -14.48 4.12
CA TYR A 112 6.39 -15.41 5.06
C TYR A 112 6.45 -14.78 6.45
N GLU A 113 6.44 -15.60 7.50
CA GLU A 113 6.85 -15.12 8.82
C GLU A 113 8.29 -14.58 8.75
N ALA A 114 8.54 -13.45 9.41
CA ALA A 114 9.81 -12.75 9.34
C ALA A 114 10.98 -13.69 9.72
N GLY A 115 12.01 -13.73 8.87
CA GLY A 115 13.17 -14.60 9.04
C GLY A 115 12.96 -16.08 8.67
N LYS A 116 11.75 -16.49 8.26
CA LYS A 116 11.47 -17.82 7.71
C LYS A 116 11.26 -17.73 6.19
N MET A 117 11.63 -18.79 5.45
CA MET A 117 11.53 -18.85 3.98
C MET A 117 10.95 -20.16 3.43
N VAL A 118 10.52 -21.09 4.28
CA VAL A 118 10.15 -22.45 3.85
C VAL A 118 8.63 -22.60 3.69
N ASP A 119 7.84 -22.02 4.60
CA ASP A 119 6.39 -22.14 4.60
C ASP A 119 5.74 -20.75 4.41
N SER A 120 5.18 -20.49 3.23
CA SER A 120 4.48 -19.23 2.97
C SER A 120 3.13 -19.21 3.71
N LEU A 121 2.85 -18.10 4.39
CA LEU A 121 1.56 -17.82 5.01
C LEU A 121 0.50 -17.52 3.95
N CYS A 122 0.91 -16.93 2.83
CA CYS A 122 0.09 -16.66 1.66
C CYS A 122 0.97 -16.61 0.41
N SER A 123 0.40 -17.03 -0.72
CA SER A 123 1.02 -16.97 -2.03
C SER A 123 -0.06 -16.63 -3.05
N GLN A 124 -0.02 -15.44 -3.65
CA GLN A 124 -1.07 -14.94 -4.53
C GLN A 124 -0.51 -14.03 -5.63
N LYS A 125 -1.06 -14.14 -6.85
CA LYS A 125 -0.77 -13.17 -7.91
C LYS A 125 -1.52 -11.86 -7.68
N VAL A 126 -0.81 -10.74 -7.74
CA VAL A 126 -1.34 -9.38 -7.62
C VAL A 126 -1.04 -8.60 -8.90
N LYS A 127 -2.05 -7.90 -9.41
CA LYS A 127 -1.90 -7.01 -10.56
C LYS A 127 -1.45 -5.62 -10.08
N VAL A 128 -0.31 -5.17 -10.57
CA VAL A 128 0.13 -3.77 -10.46
C VAL A 128 -0.32 -3.04 -11.71
N GLU A 129 -1.04 -1.94 -11.53
CA GLU A 129 -1.57 -1.15 -12.64
C GLU A 129 -0.73 0.10 -12.89
N ALA A 130 -0.55 0.44 -14.17
CA ALA A 130 0.16 1.65 -14.57
C ALA A 130 -0.56 2.90 -14.07
N ASN A 131 0.21 3.92 -13.67
CA ASN A 131 -0.28 5.18 -13.12
C ASN A 131 -1.21 5.03 -11.92
N ARG A 132 -1.17 3.89 -11.21
CA ARG A 132 -1.95 3.67 -10.00
C ARG A 132 -1.05 3.58 -8.79
N TYR A 133 -1.50 4.21 -7.71
CA TYR A 133 -1.00 3.93 -6.38
C TYR A 133 -1.93 2.92 -5.72
N GLN A 134 -1.39 1.84 -5.17
CA GLN A 134 -2.16 0.75 -4.57
C GLN A 134 -1.62 0.42 -3.19
N THR A 135 -2.52 0.32 -2.21
CA THR A 135 -2.21 -0.32 -0.94
C THR A 135 -2.58 -1.78 -1.04
N ILE A 136 -1.58 -2.65 -0.94
CA ILE A 136 -1.77 -4.08 -0.74
C ILE A 136 -1.95 -4.30 0.76
N SER A 137 -2.91 -5.13 1.14
CA SER A 137 -3.04 -5.60 2.52
C SER A 137 -3.37 -7.07 2.54
N PHE A 138 -3.30 -7.68 3.70
CA PHE A 138 -3.65 -9.08 3.89
C PHE A 138 -4.39 -9.27 5.20
N SER A 139 -5.44 -10.09 5.16
CA SER A 139 -6.25 -10.45 6.32
C SER A 139 -6.63 -11.92 6.28
N LYS A 140 -6.90 -12.49 7.46
CA LYS A 140 -7.22 -13.92 7.59
C LYS A 140 -8.70 -14.13 7.28
N GLN A 141 -9.01 -15.16 6.50
CA GLN A 141 -10.35 -15.64 6.19
C GLN A 141 -10.42 -17.14 6.42
N SER A 142 -11.30 -17.58 7.32
CA SER A 142 -11.62 -19.01 7.50
C SER A 142 -10.35 -19.89 7.57
N ASN A 143 -9.37 -19.41 8.33
CA ASN A 143 -8.05 -20.02 8.53
C ASN A 143 -6.97 -19.85 7.43
N SER A 144 -7.25 -19.13 6.34
CA SER A 144 -6.28 -18.82 5.28
C SER A 144 -6.02 -17.31 5.17
N LEU A 145 -4.78 -16.90 4.92
CA LEU A 145 -4.44 -15.50 4.67
C LEU A 145 -4.74 -15.16 3.21
N LYS A 146 -5.35 -14.00 2.94
CA LYS A 146 -5.62 -13.51 1.58
C LYS A 146 -5.05 -12.13 1.35
N ILE A 147 -4.52 -11.90 0.15
CA ILE A 147 -4.00 -10.60 -0.28
C ILE A 147 -5.11 -9.82 -0.99
N LEU A 148 -5.26 -8.56 -0.61
CA LEU A 148 -6.22 -7.60 -1.12
C LEU A 148 -5.47 -6.39 -1.65
N SER A 149 -5.93 -5.81 -2.75
CA SER A 149 -5.34 -4.60 -3.34
C SER A 149 -6.38 -3.50 -3.40
N PHE A 150 -6.02 -2.33 -2.90
CA PHE A 150 -6.88 -1.15 -2.87
C PHE A 150 -6.20 -0.03 -3.63
N VAL A 151 -6.77 0.38 -4.75
CA VAL A 151 -6.31 1.56 -5.49
C VAL A 151 -6.55 2.80 -4.63
N GLU A 152 -5.51 3.58 -4.38
CA GLU A 152 -5.56 4.88 -3.73
C GLU A 152 -5.89 5.95 -4.77
N ASP A 153 -6.62 6.98 -4.35
CA ASP A 153 -6.82 8.19 -5.14
C ASP A 153 -5.99 9.31 -4.50
N THR A 154 -4.93 9.73 -5.19
CA THR A 154 -4.02 10.79 -4.74
C THR A 154 -4.50 12.19 -5.10
N THR A 155 -5.65 12.32 -5.78
CA THR A 155 -6.18 13.63 -6.21
C THR A 155 -6.89 14.31 -5.05
N ILE A 156 -6.28 15.32 -4.46
CA ILE A 156 -6.85 16.04 -3.30
C ILE A 156 -7.10 17.50 -3.70
N PRO A 157 -8.35 17.99 -3.68
CA PRO A 157 -8.63 19.39 -3.95
C PRO A 157 -7.98 20.32 -2.93
N ALA A 158 -7.62 21.51 -3.37
CA ALA A 158 -6.98 22.51 -2.50
C ALA A 158 -7.93 22.94 -1.37
N ASN A 159 -7.38 23.01 -0.15
CA ASN A 159 -8.10 23.34 1.09
C ASN A 159 -9.23 22.38 1.48
N GLU A 160 -9.31 21.22 0.85
CA GLU A 160 -10.24 20.15 1.19
C GLU A 160 -9.51 18.94 1.76
N THR A 161 -10.29 18.00 2.27
CA THR A 161 -9.82 16.68 2.69
C THR A 161 -10.77 15.62 2.16
N LYS A 162 -10.36 14.36 2.21
CA LYS A 162 -11.24 13.24 1.88
C LYS A 162 -10.93 12.04 2.75
N LEU A 163 -11.96 11.25 3.05
CA LEU A 163 -11.85 10.07 3.90
C LEU A 163 -12.53 8.88 3.21
N ARG A 164 -11.88 7.72 3.26
CA ARG A 164 -12.52 6.43 3.00
C ARG A 164 -12.23 5.43 4.10
N PHE A 165 -13.07 4.42 4.18
CA PHE A 165 -12.87 3.27 5.06
C PHE A 165 -12.60 2.01 4.25
N VAL A 166 -11.69 1.18 4.75
CA VAL A 166 -11.40 -0.16 4.23
C VAL A 166 -11.65 -1.15 5.36
N HIS A 167 -12.61 -2.06 5.17
CA HIS A 167 -12.96 -3.03 6.19
C HIS A 167 -12.15 -4.31 5.98
N LEU A 168 -11.25 -4.64 6.91
CA LEU A 168 -10.45 -5.87 6.88
C LEU A 168 -10.69 -6.79 8.08
N ALA A 169 -11.34 -6.28 9.13
CA ALA A 169 -11.81 -7.04 10.29
C ALA A 169 -12.75 -8.17 9.86
N SER A 170 -12.42 -9.40 10.23
CA SER A 170 -13.14 -10.62 9.91
C SER A 170 -14.17 -11.02 10.96
N SER A 171 -14.11 -10.41 12.16
CA SER A 171 -15.07 -10.58 13.25
C SER A 171 -16.49 -10.13 12.89
N GLN A 172 -16.64 -9.23 11.92
CA GLN A 172 -17.92 -8.72 11.43
C GLN A 172 -17.95 -8.82 9.91
N SER A 173 -19.07 -9.28 9.36
CA SER A 173 -19.21 -9.46 7.91
C SER A 173 -19.53 -8.14 7.20
N VAL A 174 -20.37 -7.31 7.82
CA VAL A 174 -20.83 -6.01 7.31
C VAL A 174 -21.00 -5.05 8.49
N ILE A 175 -20.53 -3.83 8.31
CA ILE A 175 -20.61 -2.78 9.33
C ILE A 175 -21.09 -1.45 8.75
N ASP A 176 -21.62 -0.60 9.62
CA ASP A 176 -21.90 0.80 9.31
C ASP A 176 -20.88 1.68 10.05
N VAL A 177 -20.33 2.70 9.39
CA VAL A 177 -19.55 3.75 10.05
C VAL A 177 -20.44 4.97 10.22
N ALA A 178 -20.64 5.39 11.46
CA ALA A 178 -21.54 6.48 11.83
C ALA A 178 -20.81 7.58 12.60
N VAL A 179 -21.36 8.80 12.59
CA VAL A 179 -20.98 9.83 13.55
C VAL A 179 -21.45 9.39 14.93
N LYS A 180 -20.64 9.64 15.96
CA LYS A 180 -20.97 9.29 17.35
C LYS A 180 -22.34 9.87 17.72
N LYS A 181 -23.29 8.99 18.10
CA LYS A 181 -24.70 9.34 18.38
C LYS A 181 -25.43 10.10 17.25
N GLY A 182 -24.93 10.00 16.01
CA GLY A 182 -25.48 10.68 14.85
C GLY A 182 -25.76 9.72 13.69
N ASP A 183 -25.75 10.29 12.49
CA ASP A 183 -26.09 9.61 11.24
C ASP A 183 -25.03 8.61 10.78
N ILE A 184 -25.47 7.62 10.02
CA ILE A 184 -24.59 6.68 9.31
C ILE A 184 -24.02 7.39 8.08
N VAL A 185 -22.69 7.43 7.99
CA VAL A 185 -21.96 8.10 6.90
C VAL A 185 -21.52 7.11 5.83
N PHE A 186 -21.10 5.90 6.24
CA PHE A 186 -20.72 4.82 5.35
C PHE A 186 -21.56 3.58 5.69
N PRO A 187 -22.72 3.39 5.03
CA PRO A 187 -23.59 2.25 5.30
C PRO A 187 -23.08 0.99 4.59
N LYS A 188 -23.37 -0.17 5.17
CA LYS A 188 -23.20 -1.50 4.56
C LYS A 188 -21.80 -1.74 3.99
N LEU A 189 -20.77 -1.34 4.74
CA LEU A 189 -19.39 -1.62 4.35
C LEU A 189 -19.11 -3.10 4.62
N SER A 190 -18.99 -3.89 3.55
CA SER A 190 -18.68 -5.32 3.65
C SER A 190 -17.21 -5.57 3.98
N CYS A 191 -16.93 -6.67 4.68
CA CYS A 191 -15.57 -7.11 4.92
C CYS A 191 -14.81 -7.33 3.60
N LYS A 192 -13.56 -6.90 3.57
CA LYS A 192 -12.59 -6.90 2.46
C LYS A 192 -12.89 -5.92 1.33
N THR A 193 -13.79 -4.96 1.54
CA THR A 193 -14.05 -3.89 0.58
C THR A 193 -13.62 -2.54 1.11
N ALA A 194 -13.50 -1.58 0.19
CA ALA A 194 -13.30 -0.18 0.51
C ALA A 194 -14.58 0.59 0.18
N SER A 195 -14.90 1.60 0.98
CA SER A 195 -15.89 2.60 0.63
C SER A 195 -15.35 3.50 -0.48
N ASN A 196 -16.26 4.26 -1.11
CA ASN A 196 -15.85 5.42 -1.87
C ASN A 196 -15.22 6.48 -0.95
N PHE A 197 -14.39 7.35 -1.52
CA PHE A 197 -13.93 8.54 -0.83
C PHE A 197 -15.08 9.53 -0.66
N LEU A 198 -15.22 10.04 0.56
CA LEU A 198 -16.09 11.16 0.89
C LEU A 198 -15.24 12.42 0.99
N GLY A 199 -15.51 13.41 0.15
CA GLY A 199 -14.92 14.75 0.26
C GLY A 199 -15.49 15.50 1.46
N LEU A 200 -14.63 16.20 2.18
CA LEU A 200 -14.94 16.90 3.43
C LEU A 200 -14.14 18.20 3.51
N TYR A 201 -14.62 19.13 4.33
CA TYR A 201 -13.76 20.21 4.81
C TYR A 201 -12.87 19.73 5.96
N PRO A 202 -11.68 20.33 6.16
CA PRO A 202 -10.81 20.00 7.29
C PRO A 202 -11.56 20.15 8.61
N MET A 203 -11.62 19.08 9.39
CA MET A 203 -12.41 19.00 10.61
C MET A 203 -11.94 17.86 11.51
N THR A 204 -12.37 17.85 12.77
CA THR A 204 -12.25 16.66 13.62
C THR A 204 -13.59 15.94 13.70
N VAL A 205 -13.61 14.66 13.33
CA VAL A 205 -14.80 13.80 13.39
C VAL A 205 -14.70 12.82 14.55
N MET A 206 -15.83 12.59 15.22
CA MET A 206 -15.98 11.53 16.21
C MET A 206 -16.88 10.46 15.60
N LEU A 207 -16.32 9.27 15.37
CA LEU A 207 -17.00 8.19 14.65
C LEU A 207 -17.17 6.97 15.56
N GLU A 208 -18.14 6.13 15.20
CA GLU A 208 -18.37 4.82 15.81
C GLU A 208 -18.72 3.80 14.74
N ILE A 209 -18.37 2.54 15.00
CA ILE A 209 -18.71 1.40 14.17
C ILE A 209 -19.96 0.75 14.75
N ARG A 210 -21.00 0.60 13.93
CA ARG A 210 -22.25 -0.06 14.31
C ARG A 210 -22.45 -1.33 13.50
N ASN A 211 -23.09 -2.32 14.10
CA ASN A 211 -23.58 -3.48 13.37
C ASN A 211 -24.68 -3.03 12.40
N THR A 212 -24.58 -3.42 11.13
CA THR A 212 -25.53 -2.96 10.10
C THR A 212 -26.96 -3.46 10.34
N GLU A 213 -27.13 -4.64 10.94
CA GLU A 213 -28.44 -5.26 11.18
C GLU A 213 -29.04 -4.82 12.52
N THR A 214 -28.29 -4.96 13.61
CA THR A 214 -28.80 -4.68 14.97
C THR A 214 -28.69 -3.20 15.37
N LYS A 215 -27.88 -2.41 14.66
CA LYS A 215 -27.52 -1.02 14.98
C LYS A 215 -26.78 -0.83 16.31
N GLU A 216 -26.38 -1.91 16.96
CA GLU A 216 -25.56 -1.87 18.17
C GLU A 216 -24.17 -1.31 17.87
N ILE A 217 -23.61 -0.59 18.83
CA ILE A 217 -22.26 -0.03 18.73
C ILE A 217 -21.26 -1.16 19.00
N ILE A 218 -20.43 -1.45 18.00
CA ILE A 218 -19.36 -2.46 18.08
C ILE A 218 -18.09 -1.82 18.66
N ALA A 219 -17.76 -0.61 18.20
CA ALA A 219 -16.56 0.09 18.63
C ALA A 219 -16.74 1.61 18.56
N GLU A 220 -16.29 2.31 19.60
CA GLU A 220 -16.11 3.76 19.56
C GLU A 220 -14.69 4.09 19.07
N LEU A 221 -14.58 5.00 18.11
CA LEU A 221 -13.30 5.39 17.52
C LEU A 221 -12.73 6.62 18.24
N SER A 222 -11.40 6.69 18.29
CA SER A 222 -10.73 7.91 18.74
C SER A 222 -11.06 9.09 17.80
N PRO A 223 -11.11 10.34 18.32
CA PRO A 223 -11.32 11.51 17.48
C PRO A 223 -10.32 11.57 16.34
N LEU A 224 -10.83 11.79 15.13
CA LEU A 224 -10.02 11.81 13.92
C LEU A 224 -9.94 13.23 13.37
N THR A 225 -8.76 13.83 13.44
CA THR A 225 -8.49 15.14 12.85
C THR A 225 -8.07 14.99 11.40
N LEU A 226 -8.90 15.53 10.50
CA LEU A 226 -8.68 15.56 9.05
C LEU A 226 -8.16 16.94 8.65
N GLU A 227 -6.91 16.98 8.21
CA GLU A 227 -6.26 18.23 7.81
C GLU A 227 -6.49 18.58 6.34
N ALA A 228 -6.37 19.86 6.02
CA ALA A 228 -6.41 20.38 4.65
C ALA A 228 -5.32 19.77 3.76
N ASN A 229 -5.65 19.61 2.48
CA ASN A 229 -4.73 19.11 1.45
C ASN A 229 -4.22 17.68 1.71
N LYS A 230 -4.97 16.88 2.48
CA LYS A 230 -4.66 15.47 2.76
C LYS A 230 -5.87 14.58 2.50
N GLY A 231 -5.64 13.44 1.87
CA GLY A 231 -6.61 12.34 1.79
C GLY A 231 -6.30 11.30 2.85
N TYR A 232 -7.30 10.54 3.28
CA TYR A 232 -7.14 9.54 4.33
C TYR A 232 -7.80 8.22 3.93
N SER A 233 -7.04 7.14 4.10
CA SER A 233 -7.53 5.75 4.06
C SER A 233 -7.48 5.19 5.46
N ALA A 234 -8.66 4.92 6.03
CA ALA A 234 -8.80 4.36 7.37
C ALA A 234 -9.14 2.86 7.28
N TYR A 235 -8.32 2.02 7.88
CA TYR A 235 -8.40 0.57 7.84
C TYR A 235 -8.97 0.05 9.16
N ILE A 236 -10.04 -0.70 9.06
CA ILE A 236 -10.76 -1.33 10.17
C ILE A 236 -10.26 -2.77 10.30
N LEU A 237 -9.58 -3.11 11.40
CA LEU A 237 -8.86 -4.37 11.61
C LEU A 237 -9.39 -5.09 12.86
N ASP A 238 -9.27 -6.42 12.93
CA ASP A 238 -9.53 -7.16 14.18
C ASP A 238 -8.41 -6.86 15.18
N SER A 239 -8.70 -6.67 16.47
CA SER A 239 -7.65 -6.47 17.47
C SER A 239 -6.80 -7.75 17.66
N ASP A 240 -5.58 -7.57 18.13
CA ASP A 240 -4.69 -8.64 18.60
C ASP A 240 -4.92 -9.00 20.08
N LYS A 241 -5.65 -8.16 20.83
CA LYS A 241 -5.95 -8.36 22.26
C LYS A 241 -7.25 -9.12 22.50
N ASP A 242 -8.28 -8.82 21.70
CA ASP A 242 -9.60 -9.45 21.78
C ASP A 242 -10.14 -9.68 20.37
N SER A 243 -10.38 -10.96 20.04
CA SER A 243 -10.84 -11.43 18.72
C SER A 243 -12.21 -10.89 18.29
N THR A 244 -12.97 -10.32 19.21
CA THR A 244 -14.28 -9.70 18.91
C THR A 244 -14.20 -8.19 18.74
N SER A 245 -13.10 -7.58 19.18
CA SER A 245 -12.90 -6.14 19.14
C SER A 245 -12.26 -5.70 17.83
N ILE A 246 -12.59 -4.48 17.42
CA ILE A 246 -12.15 -3.88 16.17
C ILE A 246 -11.33 -2.64 16.47
N GLU A 247 -10.26 -2.43 15.71
CA GLU A 247 -9.37 -1.28 15.79
C GLU A 247 -9.35 -0.51 14.46
N LEU A 248 -9.03 0.78 14.55
CA LEU A 248 -8.86 1.65 13.38
C LEU A 248 -7.42 2.10 13.27
N VAL A 249 -6.86 1.96 12.07
CA VAL A 249 -5.57 2.54 11.70
C VAL A 249 -5.78 3.46 10.52
N ILE A 250 -5.29 4.69 10.60
CA ILE A 250 -5.45 5.67 9.54
C ILE A 250 -4.12 6.09 8.95
N PHE A 251 -4.08 6.20 7.62
CA PHE A 251 -2.92 6.67 6.88
C PHE A 251 -3.32 7.82 5.97
N SER A 252 -2.47 8.84 5.92
CA SER A 252 -2.58 9.90 4.95
C SER A 252 -2.12 9.44 3.57
N ILE A 253 -2.75 10.03 2.56
CA ILE A 253 -2.39 9.98 1.16
C ILE A 253 -1.93 11.39 0.80
N HIS A 254 -0.80 11.46 0.11
CA HIS A 254 -0.16 12.68 -0.34
C HIS A 254 -0.05 12.69 -1.85
#